data_AF-A0A1G3L4B0-F1
#
_entry.id   AF-A0A1G3L4B0-F1
#
_cell.length_a   1.000
_cell.length_b   1.000
_cell.length_c   1.000
_cell.angle_alpha   90.00
_cell.angle_beta   90.00
_cell.angle_gamma   90.00
#
_symmetry.space_group_name_H-M   'P 1'
#
loop_
_entity.id
_entity.type
_entity.pdbx_description
1 polymer ?
#
loop_
_entity_poly.entity_id
_entity_poly.type
_entity_poly.pdbx_seq_one_letter_code
_entity_poly.pdbx_strand_id
1 'polypeptide(L)'
;MNLYTYKAICTRVIDGDTIVCNIDMGFFTQLNEQTIRVARINTPELPTAEGYRAKIRLQNLIEGKEIVIKTEKNKSKSNGFKIFSGKDKFGRWLGEIFYNSENISDLLAKENLATYI
;
A
#
# COMPACT_ATOMS: atom_id res chain seq x y z
N MET A 1 -10.33 -17.78 6.12
CA MET A 1 -9.43 -16.74 5.61
C MET A 1 -10.30 -15.55 5.28
N ASN A 2 -10.23 -14.46 6.05
CA ASN A 2 -11.11 -13.32 5.82
C ASN A 2 -10.31 -12.24 5.10
N LEU A 3 -10.43 -12.25 3.77
CA LEU A 3 -9.92 -11.21 2.90
C LEU A 3 -10.93 -10.07 2.89
N TYR A 4 -10.47 -8.88 3.24
CA TYR A 4 -11.25 -7.66 3.14
C TYR A 4 -10.71 -6.81 2.00
N THR A 5 -11.63 -6.28 1.20
CA THR A 5 -11.29 -5.44 0.04
C THR A 5 -12.04 -4.13 0.17
N TYR A 6 -11.32 -3.03 0.07
CA TYR A 6 -11.87 -1.69 0.23
C TYR A 6 -11.50 -0.83 -0.96
N LYS A 7 -12.42 0.05 -1.36
CA LYS A 7 -12.08 1.18 -2.23
C LYS A 7 -11.46 2.27 -1.39
N ALA A 8 -10.50 2.99 -1.95
CA ALA A 8 -9.89 4.12 -1.31
C ALA A 8 -9.42 5.15 -2.33
N ILE A 9 -9.31 6.41 -1.91
CA ILE A 9 -8.64 7.47 -2.68
C ILE A 9 -7.27 7.68 -2.05
N CYS A 10 -6.19 7.51 -2.83
CA CYS A 10 -4.85 7.83 -2.38
C CYS A 10 -4.67 9.36 -2.35
N THR A 11 -4.60 9.97 -1.17
CA THR A 11 -4.52 11.43 -1.02
C THR A 11 -3.09 11.94 -1.13
N ARG A 12 -2.10 11.14 -0.69
CA ARG A 12 -0.68 11.52 -0.72
C ARG A 12 0.22 10.30 -0.69
N VAL A 13 1.35 10.35 -1.39
CA VAL A 13 2.44 9.39 -1.23
C VAL A 13 3.54 9.98 -0.33
N ILE A 14 3.88 9.26 0.74
CA ILE A 14 4.90 9.67 1.70
C ILE A 14 6.29 9.28 1.17
N ASP A 15 6.47 8.01 0.83
CA ASP A 15 7.71 7.42 0.33
C ASP A 15 7.44 6.33 -0.73
N GLY A 16 8.45 5.56 -1.13
CA GLY A 16 8.31 4.53 -2.17
C GLY A 16 7.38 3.37 -1.80
N ASP A 17 7.02 3.18 -0.53
CA ASP A 17 6.16 2.10 -0.07
C ASP A 17 5.10 2.54 0.97
N THR A 18 4.92 3.82 1.21
CA THR A 18 3.97 4.34 2.20
C THR A 18 3.09 5.43 1.60
N ILE A 19 1.78 5.24 1.71
CA ILE A 19 0.76 6.17 1.23
C ILE A 19 -0.19 6.60 2.33
N VAL A 20 -0.93 7.68 2.08
CA VAL A 20 -2.09 8.11 2.86
C VAL A 20 -3.31 8.02 1.97
N CYS A 21 -4.40 7.47 2.49
CA CYS A 21 -5.63 7.33 1.74
C CYS A 21 -6.87 7.53 2.61
N ASN A 22 -7.96 7.89 1.94
CA ASN A 22 -9.31 7.86 2.50
C ASN A 22 -9.99 6.56 2.06
N ILE A 23 -10.41 5.73 3.01
CA ILE A 23 -10.96 4.38 2.75
C ILE A 23 -12.47 4.40 2.90
N ASP A 24 -13.18 3.95 1.87
CA ASP A 24 -14.64 3.78 1.89
C ASP A 24 -15.02 2.47 2.59
N MET A 25 -15.83 2.58 3.64
CA MET A 25 -16.33 1.46 4.44
C MET A 25 -17.79 1.11 4.11
N GLY A 26 -18.39 1.78 3.12
CA GLY A 26 -19.82 1.72 2.82
C GLY A 26 -20.65 2.51 3.83
N PHE A 27 -21.97 2.47 3.66
CA PHE A 27 -22.94 3.11 4.59
C PHE A 27 -22.61 4.57 4.92
N PHE A 28 -22.14 5.35 3.93
CA PHE A 28 -21.72 6.76 4.10
C PHE A 28 -20.63 6.96 5.16
N THR A 29 -19.84 5.91 5.46
CA THR A 29 -18.77 5.93 6.45
C THR A 29 -17.42 5.84 5.75
N GLN A 30 -16.52 6.78 6.06
CA GLN A 30 -15.18 6.85 5.48
C GLN A 30 -14.12 6.97 6.58
N LEU A 31 -13.04 6.20 6.45
CA LEU A 31 -11.85 6.38 7.28
C LEU A 31 -10.88 7.33 6.56
N ASN A 32 -10.72 8.53 7.10
CA ASN A 32 -9.88 9.55 6.48
C ASN A 32 -8.43 9.47 6.96
N GLU A 33 -7.49 9.92 6.12
CA GLU A 33 -6.07 10.09 6.46
C GLU A 33 -5.43 8.82 7.04
N GLN A 34 -5.75 7.65 6.47
CA GLN A 34 -5.16 6.38 6.89
C GLN A 34 -3.82 6.17 6.20
N THR A 35 -2.76 5.99 6.99
CA THR A 35 -1.43 5.65 6.48
C THR A 35 -1.31 4.15 6.25
N ILE A 36 -1.01 3.76 5.01
CA ILE A 36 -0.88 2.38 4.56
C ILE A 36 0.54 2.15 4.03
N ARG A 37 1.20 1.12 4.54
CA ARG A 37 2.42 0.55 3.95
C ARG A 37 2.04 -0.48 2.89
N VAL A 38 2.65 -0.39 1.73
CA VAL A 38 2.51 -1.34 0.63
C VAL A 38 3.11 -2.67 1.05
N ALA A 39 2.29 -3.71 0.98
CA ALA A 39 2.68 -5.07 1.29
C ALA A 39 3.74 -5.62 0.31
N ARG A 40 4.46 -6.67 0.73
CA ARG A 40 5.38 -7.51 -0.04
C ARG A 40 6.66 -6.87 -0.51
N ILE A 41 6.85 -5.57 -0.32
CA ILE A 41 8.04 -4.88 -0.79
C ILE A 41 8.68 -3.99 0.27
N ASN A 42 9.97 -3.74 0.09
CA ASN A 42 10.68 -2.60 0.65
C ASN A 42 11.20 -1.74 -0.50
N THR A 43 11.05 -0.43 -0.36
CA THR A 43 11.70 0.52 -1.27
C THR A 43 13.00 1.08 -0.68
N PRO A 44 13.93 1.56 -1.53
CA PRO A 44 15.10 2.28 -1.07
C PRO A 44 14.73 3.53 -0.25
N GLU A 45 15.54 3.86 0.76
CA GLU A 45 15.28 4.97 1.68
C GLU A 45 15.37 6.34 0.99
N LEU A 46 14.51 7.29 1.38
CA LEU A 46 14.60 8.71 1.00
C LEU A 46 15.63 9.40 1.92
N PRO A 47 16.91 9.34 1.58
CA PRO A 47 17.38 10.40 0.69
C PRO A 47 18.18 9.87 -0.53
N THR A 48 18.08 8.58 -0.83
CA THR A 48 18.77 7.99 -2.00
C THR A 48 18.06 8.37 -3.30
N ALA A 49 18.81 8.43 -4.40
CA ALA A 49 18.25 8.73 -5.71
C ALA A 49 17.19 7.68 -6.12
N GLU A 50 17.43 6.43 -5.77
CA GLU A 50 16.53 5.30 -6.00
C GLU A 50 15.24 5.45 -5.18
N GLY A 51 15.33 5.90 -3.92
CA GLY A 51 14.17 6.16 -3.07
C GLY A 51 13.29 7.27 -3.64
N TYR A 52 13.90 8.35 -4.15
CA TYR A 52 13.16 9.41 -4.86
C TYR A 52 12.49 8.90 -6.14
N ARG A 53 13.18 8.06 -6.92
CA ARG A 53 12.60 7.46 -8.14
C ARG A 53 11.40 6.58 -7.82
N ALA A 54 11.49 5.73 -6.79
CA ALA A 54 10.39 4.88 -6.35
C ALA A 54 9.18 5.73 -5.90
N LYS A 55 9.42 6.76 -5.07
CA LYS A 55 8.37 7.69 -4.64
C LYS A 55 7.69 8.39 -5.81
N ILE A 56 8.46 9.02 -6.71
CA ILE A 56 7.91 9.75 -7.87
C ILE A 56 7.10 8.81 -8.76
N ARG A 57 7.59 7.58 -8.97
CA ARG A 57 6.86 6.58 -9.75
C ARG A 57 5.50 6.25 -9.11
N LEU A 58 5.49 6.01 -7.80
CA LEU A 58 4.27 5.71 -7.05
C LEU A 58 3.30 6.90 -7.06
N GLN A 59 3.81 8.13 -6.90
CA GLN A 59 3.02 9.37 -7.01
C GLN A 59 2.29 9.47 -8.34
N ASN A 60 3.04 9.37 -9.45
CA ASN A 60 2.46 9.44 -10.79
C ASN A 60 1.45 8.31 -11.05
N LEU A 61 1.64 7.16 -10.41
CA LEU A 61 0.80 5.99 -10.58
C LEU A 61 -0.56 6.14 -9.87
N ILE A 62 -0.58 6.55 -8.60
CA ILE A 62 -1.80 6.47 -7.77
C ILE A 62 -2.19 7.73 -7.01
N GLU A 63 -1.34 8.76 -6.88
CA GLU A 63 -1.70 9.96 -6.12
C GLU A 63 -2.91 10.66 -6.74
N GLY A 64 -3.92 10.96 -5.91
CA GLY A 64 -5.20 11.52 -6.33
C GLY A 64 -6.17 10.54 -7.00
N LYS A 65 -5.86 9.23 -7.06
CA LYS A 65 -6.67 8.24 -7.79
C LYS A 65 -7.39 7.26 -6.85
N GLU A 66 -8.48 6.67 -7.36
CA GLU A 66 -9.15 5.53 -6.73
C GLU A 66 -8.28 4.28 -6.87
N ILE A 67 -8.06 3.60 -5.74
CA ILE A 67 -7.30 2.37 -5.61
C ILE A 67 -8.14 1.34 -4.85
N VAL A 68 -7.73 0.08 -4.93
CA VAL A 68 -8.30 -1.02 -4.15
C VAL A 68 -7.26 -1.49 -3.15
N ILE A 69 -7.63 -1.52 -1.87
CA ILE A 69 -6.79 -2.01 -0.78
C ILE A 69 -7.32 -3.37 -0.36
N LYS A 70 -6.45 -4.38 -0.35
CA LYS A 70 -6.75 -5.70 0.20
C LYS A 70 -6.00 -5.92 1.52
N THR A 71 -6.75 -6.30 2.55
CA THR A 71 -6.20 -6.69 3.86
C THR A 71 -6.64 -8.10 4.24
N GLU A 72 -5.83 -8.81 5.00
CA GLU A 72 -6.18 -10.12 5.56
C GLU A 72 -6.24 -10.04 7.09
N LYS A 73 -7.28 -10.61 7.68
CA LYS A 73 -7.37 -10.77 9.13
C LYS A 73 -6.89 -12.17 9.51
N ASN A 74 -5.58 -12.40 9.45
CA ASN A 74 -4.97 -13.59 10.06
C ASN A 74 -3.47 -13.37 10.35
N LYS A 75 -3.02 -13.84 11.52
CA LYS A 75 -1.58 -13.88 11.89
C LYS A 75 -0.81 -14.97 11.14
N SER A 76 -1.49 -15.80 10.35
CA SER A 76 -0.89 -16.95 9.68
C SER A 76 -0.40 -16.56 8.30
N LYS A 77 0.80 -17.04 7.98
CA LYS A 77 1.52 -16.88 6.72
C LYS A 77 0.73 -17.52 5.57
N SER A 78 -0.23 -16.81 5.02
CA SER A 78 -0.77 -17.15 3.71
C SER A 78 0.34 -16.83 2.69
N ASN A 79 1.06 -17.85 2.22
CA ASN A 79 2.24 -17.77 1.34
C ASN A 79 3.50 -17.09 1.91
N GLY A 80 3.67 -17.07 3.24
CA GLY A 80 4.86 -16.47 3.87
C GLY A 80 4.73 -14.96 4.16
N PHE A 81 3.75 -14.30 3.58
CA PHE A 81 3.54 -12.86 3.73
C PHE A 81 2.48 -12.52 4.79
N LYS A 82 2.72 -11.44 5.53
CA LYS A 82 1.85 -11.00 6.63
C LYS A 82 1.03 -9.81 6.12
N ILE A 83 -0.23 -10.02 5.78
CA ILE A 83 -1.17 -8.92 5.55
C ILE A 83 -1.93 -8.75 6.87
N PHE A 84 -1.78 -7.60 7.51
CA PHE A 84 -2.37 -7.36 8.83
C PHE A 84 -3.57 -6.42 8.71
N SER A 85 -4.73 -6.87 9.20
CA SER A 85 -5.80 -6.00 9.64
C SER A 85 -5.46 -5.29 10.97
N GLY A 86 -4.21 -4.83 11.13
CA GLY A 86 -3.65 -4.23 12.34
C GLY A 86 -2.54 -3.25 12.00
N LYS A 87 -2.26 -2.32 12.92
CA LYS A 87 -1.19 -1.33 12.75
C LYS A 87 0.18 -1.92 13.12
N ASP A 88 1.21 -1.54 12.39
CA ASP A 88 2.60 -1.83 12.75
C ASP A 88 3.04 -1.01 13.99
N LYS A 89 4.29 -1.19 14.43
CA LYS A 89 4.86 -0.45 15.57
C LYS A 89 4.89 1.07 15.37
N PHE A 90 4.67 1.54 14.15
CA PHE A 90 4.64 2.94 13.76
C PHE A 90 3.21 3.44 13.48
N GLY A 91 2.18 2.62 13.73
CA GLY A 91 0.79 3.02 13.55
C GLY A 91 0.27 2.90 12.12
N ARG A 92 1.02 2.29 11.19
CA ARG A 92 0.64 2.14 9.77
C ARG A 92 -0.08 0.83 9.54
N TRP A 93 -1.11 0.84 8.71
CA TRP A 93 -1.72 -0.40 8.24
C TRP A 93 -0.83 -1.05 7.18
N LEU A 94 -0.91 -2.36 7.00
CA LEU A 94 -0.21 -3.09 5.94
C LEU A 94 -1.24 -3.67 4.98
N GLY A 95 -1.15 -3.31 3.71
CA GLY A 95 -2.14 -3.71 2.71
C GLY A 95 -1.55 -3.93 1.33
N GLU A 96 -2.13 -4.84 0.58
CA GLU A 96 -1.87 -4.92 -0.86
C GLU A 96 -2.69 -3.86 -1.57
N ILE A 97 -2.03 -3.16 -2.50
CA ILE A 97 -2.64 -2.06 -3.25
C ILE A 97 -2.76 -2.47 -4.70
N PHE A 98 -3.94 -2.24 -5.25
CA PHE A 98 -4.24 -2.48 -6.65
C PHE A 98 -4.73 -1.19 -7.31
N TYR A 99 -4.25 -0.94 -8.52
CA TYR A 99 -4.72 0.13 -9.39
C TYR A 99 -4.94 -0.45 -10.78
N ASN A 100 -6.12 -0.22 -11.38
CA ASN A 100 -6.50 -0.80 -12.68
C ASN A 100 -6.25 -2.32 -12.79
N SER A 101 -6.56 -3.06 -11.72
CA SER A 101 -6.32 -4.52 -11.60
C SER A 101 -4.85 -4.97 -11.54
N GLU A 102 -3.88 -4.04 -11.58
CA GLU A 102 -2.47 -4.33 -11.38
C GLU A 102 -2.09 -4.22 -9.90
N ASN A 103 -1.29 -5.15 -9.41
CA ASN A 103 -0.74 -5.08 -8.06
C ASN A 103 0.49 -4.15 -8.05
N ILE A 104 0.44 -3.12 -7.21
CA ILE A 104 1.48 -2.08 -7.13
C ILE A 104 2.82 -2.66 -6.68
N SER A 105 2.82 -3.60 -5.73
CA SER A 105 4.03 -4.25 -5.22
C SER A 105 4.79 -4.96 -6.34
N ASP A 106 4.07 -5.71 -7.17
CA ASP A 106 4.67 -6.45 -8.29
C ASP A 106 5.15 -5.52 -9.40
N LEU A 107 4.41 -4.45 -9.67
CA LEU A 107 4.81 -3.43 -10.64
C LEU A 107 6.11 -2.74 -10.22
N LEU A 108 6.21 -2.27 -8.98
CA LEU A 108 7.41 -1.59 -8.48
C LEU A 108 8.63 -2.53 -8.44
N ALA A 109 8.43 -3.80 -8.07
CA ALA A 109 9.49 -4.80 -8.09
C ALA A 109 9.97 -5.10 -9.52
N LYS A 110 9.04 -5.24 -10.48
CA LYS A 110 9.34 -5.45 -11.90
C LYS A 110 10.15 -4.28 -12.51
N GLU A 111 9.88 -3.06 -12.05
CA GLU A 111 10.61 -1.86 -12.46
C GLU A 111 11.94 -1.66 -11.72
N ASN A 112 12.34 -2.59 -10.84
CA ASN A 112 13.53 -2.51 -9.98
C ASN A 112 13.53 -1.28 -9.05
N LEU A 113 12.34 -0.84 -8.64
CA LEU A 113 12.15 0.27 -7.70
C LEU A 113 11.89 -0.22 -6.27
N ALA A 114 11.66 -1.51 -6.09
CA ALA A 114 11.46 -2.15 -4.81
C ALA A 114 11.98 -3.60 -4.82
N THR A 115 12.25 -4.14 -3.63
CA THR A 115 12.66 -5.55 -3.45
C THR A 115 11.62 -6.27 -2.62
N TYR A 116 11.32 -7.53 -2.96
CA TYR A 116 10.41 -8.36 -2.17
C TYR A 116 10.98 -8.65 -0.77
N ILE A 117 10.09 -8.75 0.23
CA ILE A 117 10.41 -9.10 1.63
C ILE A 117 9.90 -10.47 2.05
#